data_AF-A0A370HF49-F1
#
_entry.id   AF-A0A370HF49-F1
#
_cell.length_a   1.000
_cell.length_b   1.000
_cell.length_c   1.000
_cell.angle_alpha   90.00
_cell.angle_beta   90.00
_cell.angle_gamma   90.00
#
_symmetry.space_group_name_H-M   'P 1'
#
loop_
_entity.id
_entity.type
_entity.pdbx_description
1 polymer ?
#
loop_
_entity_poly.entity_id
_entity_poly.type
_entity_poly.pdbx_seq_one_letter_code
_entity_poly.pdbx_strand_id
1 'polypeptide(L)'
;MIDIITLRGTGEQRNPDGAPAGMLRDVTRLLDPARFSAFEPDWPASVGPTPEVWGPSLETSVRLGTEAGVRAIQDSPNICGLLSYSLGSICASNILEGVRCGEYTNPDGSPLQIAFSVAIANPVRPPGVSVNDLCPPHLYGLHGRHGPFPGDVDVREYANPGDIITASAADSPLRLIDVGISPFSFVEGARIGNLTPLIFDELLRWLMRDPAGNVHRYAEAVRGVIGYLTPWPDGQHVLYSGHTMPGTDVLWTTHAAQHINENHG
;
A
#
# COMPACT_ATOMS: atom_id res chain seq x y z
N MET A 1 -5.97 -23.91 -8.70
CA MET A 1 -5.44 -22.68 -9.32
C MET A 1 -6.06 -21.52 -8.58
N ILE A 2 -5.25 -20.54 -8.18
CA ILE A 2 -5.69 -19.27 -7.61
C ILE A 2 -5.17 -18.15 -8.52
N ASP A 3 -6.07 -17.23 -8.89
CA ASP A 3 -5.70 -16.05 -9.67
C ASP A 3 -5.33 -14.90 -8.73
N ILE A 4 -4.09 -14.42 -8.84
CA ILE A 4 -3.54 -13.35 -8.00
C ILE A 4 -3.65 -12.04 -8.74
N ILE A 5 -4.52 -11.18 -8.23
CA ILE A 5 -4.74 -9.84 -8.74
C ILE A 5 -3.76 -8.92 -8.02
N THR A 6 -2.83 -8.34 -8.79
CA THR A 6 -1.81 -7.43 -8.26
C THR A 6 -2.24 -5.97 -8.39
N LEU A 7 -2.17 -5.20 -7.31
CA LEU A 7 -2.45 -3.77 -7.28
C LEU A 7 -1.18 -3.00 -6.87
N ARG A 8 -0.47 -2.47 -7.86
CA ARG A 8 0.86 -1.84 -7.72
C ARG A 8 0.87 -0.51 -6.91
N GLY A 9 2.06 -0.04 -6.59
CA GLY A 9 2.27 1.24 -5.93
C GLY A 9 2.14 2.45 -6.86
N THR A 10 2.06 3.65 -6.29
CA THR A 10 1.98 4.90 -7.05
C THR A 10 3.17 5.07 -7.98
N GLY A 11 2.91 5.30 -9.26
CA GLY A 11 3.93 5.61 -10.26
C GLY A 11 4.76 4.41 -10.75
N GLU A 12 4.55 3.19 -10.22
CA GLU A 12 5.21 2.00 -10.76
C GLU A 12 4.71 1.73 -12.19
N GLN A 13 5.58 1.40 -13.15
CA GLN A 13 5.11 1.15 -14.51
C GLN A 13 4.42 -0.20 -14.62
N ARG A 14 3.22 -0.23 -15.22
CA ARG A 14 2.51 -1.48 -15.57
C ARG A 14 3.17 -2.12 -16.79
N ASN A 15 3.31 -3.45 -16.80
CA ASN A 15 3.72 -4.16 -18.02
C ASN A 15 2.57 -4.15 -19.05
N PRO A 16 2.85 -3.94 -20.36
CA PRO A 16 1.79 -3.90 -21.38
C PRO A 16 0.93 -5.17 -21.47
N ASP A 17 1.52 -6.33 -21.18
CA ASP A 17 0.86 -7.64 -21.20
C ASP A 17 0.05 -7.95 -19.92
N GLY A 18 0.07 -7.06 -18.92
CA GLY A 18 -0.59 -7.27 -17.63
C GLY A 18 0.12 -8.23 -16.69
N ALA A 19 1.36 -8.63 -16.99
CA ALA A 19 2.18 -9.35 -16.02
C ALA A 19 2.52 -8.44 -14.82
N PRO A 20 2.59 -8.97 -13.58
CA PRO A 20 2.96 -8.17 -12.41
C PRO A 20 4.28 -7.44 -12.58
N ALA A 21 4.31 -6.18 -12.15
CA ALA A 21 5.48 -5.29 -12.22
C ALA A 21 5.91 -4.79 -10.82
N GLY A 22 7.02 -4.04 -10.79
CA GLY A 22 7.48 -3.33 -9.59
C GLY A 22 7.69 -4.23 -8.37
N MET A 23 7.37 -3.71 -7.19
CA MET A 23 7.45 -4.41 -5.90
C MET A 23 6.73 -5.76 -5.90
N LEU A 24 5.57 -5.84 -6.56
CA LEU A 24 4.74 -7.04 -6.53
C LEU A 24 5.30 -8.15 -7.41
N ARG A 25 6.04 -7.82 -8.45
CA ARG A 25 6.79 -8.80 -9.25
C ARG A 25 7.79 -9.59 -8.40
N ASP A 26 8.39 -8.96 -7.39
CA ASP A 26 9.35 -9.65 -6.52
C ASP A 26 8.72 -10.68 -5.59
N VAL A 27 7.40 -10.60 -5.37
CA VAL A 27 6.62 -11.65 -4.70
C VAL A 27 6.19 -12.68 -5.73
N THR A 28 5.53 -12.26 -6.81
CA THR A 28 4.86 -13.19 -7.74
C THR A 28 5.84 -14.10 -8.50
N ARG A 29 7.07 -13.65 -8.76
CA ARG A 29 8.12 -14.48 -9.40
C ARG A 29 8.59 -15.66 -8.54
N LEU A 30 8.24 -15.69 -7.25
CA LEU A 30 8.61 -16.74 -6.30
C LEU A 30 7.46 -17.70 -5.98
N LEU A 31 6.28 -17.48 -6.58
CA LEU A 31 5.10 -18.31 -6.35
C LEU A 31 5.13 -19.57 -7.23
N ASP A 32 4.52 -20.66 -6.75
CA ASP A 32 4.41 -21.90 -7.51
C ASP A 32 3.50 -21.72 -8.76
N PRO A 33 4.05 -21.76 -9.98
CA PRO A 33 3.29 -21.52 -11.20
C PRO A 33 2.29 -22.66 -11.52
N ALA A 34 2.40 -23.84 -10.89
CA ALA A 34 1.40 -24.89 -11.03
C ALA A 34 0.10 -24.57 -10.28
N ARG A 35 0.15 -23.59 -9.37
CA ARG A 35 -0.90 -23.34 -8.38
C ARG A 35 -1.43 -21.91 -8.43
N PHE A 36 -0.59 -20.97 -8.84
CA PHE A 36 -0.90 -19.55 -8.94
C PHE A 36 -0.70 -19.02 -10.35
N SER A 37 -1.62 -18.16 -10.77
CA SER A 37 -1.52 -17.33 -11.97
C SER A 37 -1.67 -15.89 -11.53
N ALA A 38 -0.73 -15.00 -11.89
CA ALA A 38 -0.72 -13.63 -11.39
C ALA A 38 -0.82 -12.62 -12.53
N PHE A 39 -1.66 -11.61 -12.38
CA PHE A 39 -1.85 -10.54 -13.35
C PHE A 39 -2.28 -9.23 -12.69
N GLU A 40 -2.06 -8.13 -13.41
CA GLU A 40 -2.46 -6.79 -13.02
C GLU A 40 -3.60 -6.29 -13.92
N PRO A 41 -4.77 -5.91 -13.37
CA PRO A 41 -5.82 -5.27 -14.15
C PRO A 41 -5.37 -3.89 -14.67
N ASP A 42 -6.05 -3.35 -15.68
CA ASP A 42 -5.72 -2.01 -16.17
C ASP A 42 -6.28 -0.93 -15.24
N TRP A 43 -5.38 -0.15 -14.63
CA TRP A 43 -5.73 0.97 -13.76
C TRP A 43 -4.57 1.98 -13.64
N PRO A 44 -4.82 3.23 -13.21
CA PRO A 44 -3.82 4.30 -13.30
C PRO A 44 -2.62 4.15 -12.37
N ALA A 45 -2.82 3.67 -11.13
CA ALA A 45 -1.87 3.76 -10.00
C ALA A 45 -0.99 5.02 -10.03
N SER A 46 -1.65 6.16 -10.04
CA SER A 46 -1.05 7.47 -10.23
C SER A 46 -1.80 8.48 -9.37
N VAL A 47 -1.10 9.44 -8.80
CA VAL A 47 -1.73 10.54 -8.07
C VAL A 47 -1.13 11.84 -8.59
N GLY A 48 -2.01 12.79 -8.91
CA GLY A 48 -1.62 14.07 -9.47
C GLY A 48 -0.95 13.91 -10.84
N PRO A 49 -0.10 14.85 -11.26
CA PRO A 49 0.48 14.93 -12.59
C PRO A 49 1.56 13.86 -12.89
N THR A 50 1.59 12.74 -12.17
CA THR A 50 2.61 11.69 -12.30
C THR A 50 1.98 10.38 -12.75
N PRO A 51 2.38 9.80 -13.90
CA PRO A 51 3.39 10.28 -14.84
C PRO A 51 2.89 11.37 -15.80
N GLU A 52 1.57 11.60 -15.87
CA GLU A 52 0.91 12.48 -16.83
C GLU A 52 0.48 13.79 -16.19
N VAL A 53 0.73 14.94 -16.81
CA VAL A 53 0.46 16.30 -16.29
C VAL A 53 -0.99 16.54 -15.79
N TRP A 54 -1.93 15.70 -16.21
CA TRP A 54 -3.34 15.75 -15.80
C TRP A 54 -3.79 14.43 -15.15
N GLY A 55 -2.88 13.72 -14.49
CA GLY A 55 -3.18 12.45 -13.84
C GLY A 55 -4.22 12.60 -12.72
N PRO A 56 -4.89 11.50 -12.37
CA PRO A 56 -6.05 11.50 -11.49
C PRO A 56 -5.72 11.98 -10.07
N SER A 57 -6.73 12.50 -9.36
CA SER A 57 -6.64 12.67 -7.91
C SER A 57 -6.44 11.33 -7.21
N LEU A 58 -5.97 11.34 -5.95
CA LEU A 58 -5.86 10.13 -5.12
C LEU A 58 -7.18 9.36 -5.11
N GLU A 59 -8.27 10.05 -4.77
CA GLU A 59 -9.63 9.48 -4.74
C GLU A 59 -10.01 8.86 -6.09
N THR A 60 -9.73 9.55 -7.19
CA THR A 60 -10.04 9.04 -8.54
C THR A 60 -9.21 7.79 -8.86
N SER A 61 -7.91 7.78 -8.56
CA SER A 61 -7.05 6.63 -8.82
C SER A 61 -7.43 5.43 -7.96
N VAL A 62 -7.78 5.66 -6.69
CA VAL A 62 -8.23 4.60 -5.78
C VAL A 62 -9.56 4.03 -6.24
N ARG A 63 -10.53 4.88 -6.61
CA ARG A 63 -11.82 4.44 -7.14
C ARG A 63 -11.64 3.57 -8.39
N LEU A 64 -10.87 4.04 -9.37
CA LEU A 64 -10.60 3.30 -10.60
C LEU A 64 -9.84 1.99 -10.34
N GLY A 65 -8.86 1.99 -9.43
CA GLY A 65 -8.14 0.77 -9.04
C GLY A 65 -9.03 -0.25 -8.31
N THR A 66 -9.93 0.23 -7.45
CA THR A 66 -10.92 -0.60 -6.74
C THR A 66 -11.88 -1.23 -7.75
N GLU A 67 -12.46 -0.43 -8.65
CA GLU A 67 -13.35 -0.90 -9.73
C GLU A 67 -12.65 -1.94 -10.62
N ALA A 68 -11.41 -1.69 -11.02
CA ALA A 68 -10.63 -2.61 -11.85
C ALA A 68 -10.32 -3.93 -11.11
N GLY A 69 -9.99 -3.87 -9.82
CA GLY A 69 -9.77 -5.05 -8.99
C GLY A 69 -11.04 -5.88 -8.76
N VAL A 70 -12.16 -5.24 -8.44
CA VAL A 70 -13.48 -5.90 -8.33
C VAL A 70 -13.82 -6.61 -9.63
N ARG A 71 -13.67 -5.91 -10.77
CA ARG A 71 -13.94 -6.49 -12.08
C ARG A 71 -13.04 -7.67 -12.39
N ALA A 72 -11.75 -7.59 -12.06
CA ALA A 72 -10.82 -8.71 -12.23
C ALA A 72 -11.22 -9.93 -11.40
N ILE A 73 -11.75 -9.75 -10.19
CA ILE A 73 -12.28 -10.86 -9.39
C ILE A 73 -13.54 -11.45 -10.04
N GLN A 74 -14.46 -10.61 -10.53
CA GLN A 74 -15.70 -11.04 -11.18
C GLN A 74 -15.46 -11.80 -12.50
N ASP A 75 -14.44 -11.37 -13.26
CA ASP A 75 -14.10 -11.96 -14.55
C ASP A 75 -13.26 -13.25 -14.40
N SER A 76 -12.71 -13.50 -13.21
CA SER A 76 -11.92 -14.69 -12.92
C SER A 76 -12.80 -15.93 -12.75
N PRO A 77 -12.47 -17.07 -13.41
CA PRO A 77 -13.14 -18.34 -13.16
C PRO A 77 -12.61 -19.05 -11.90
N ASN A 78 -11.56 -18.53 -11.25
CA ASN A 78 -10.89 -19.14 -10.10
C ASN A 78 -11.11 -18.30 -8.83
N ILE A 79 -10.90 -18.95 -7.67
CA ILE A 79 -10.75 -18.22 -6.41
C ILE A 79 -9.58 -17.25 -6.54
N CYS A 80 -9.76 -16.01 -6.08
CA CYS A 80 -8.76 -14.96 -6.23
C CYS A 80 -7.93 -14.76 -4.96
N GLY A 81 -6.69 -14.29 -5.14
CA GLY A 81 -5.86 -13.71 -4.09
C GLY A 81 -5.59 -12.24 -4.42
N LEU A 82 -5.57 -11.38 -3.40
CA LEU A 82 -5.16 -9.98 -3.56
C LEU A 82 -3.71 -9.82 -3.12
N LEU A 83 -2.89 -9.21 -3.97
CA LEU A 83 -1.53 -8.83 -3.62
C LEU A 83 -1.36 -7.34 -3.94
N SER A 84 -1.01 -6.54 -2.95
CA SER A 84 -1.05 -5.09 -3.08
C SER A 84 0.16 -4.39 -2.47
N TYR A 85 0.52 -3.24 -3.03
CA TYR A 85 1.61 -2.41 -2.51
C TYR A 85 1.20 -0.93 -2.46
N SER A 86 1.46 -0.27 -1.33
CA SER A 86 1.32 1.18 -1.17
C SER A 86 -0.10 1.66 -1.57
N LEU A 87 -0.23 2.52 -2.58
CA LEU A 87 -1.53 2.95 -3.12
C LEU A 87 -2.47 1.80 -3.46
N GLY A 88 -1.95 0.72 -4.06
CA GLY A 88 -2.75 -0.45 -4.37
C GLY A 88 -3.31 -1.16 -3.14
N SER A 89 -2.69 -0.99 -1.97
CA SER A 89 -3.21 -1.52 -0.70
C SER A 89 -4.41 -0.71 -0.19
N ILE A 90 -4.56 0.55 -0.57
CA ILE A 90 -5.82 1.30 -0.35
C ILE A 90 -6.93 0.67 -1.20
N CYS A 91 -6.65 0.40 -2.48
CA CYS A 91 -7.61 -0.27 -3.37
C CYS A 91 -8.01 -1.65 -2.82
N ALA A 92 -7.04 -2.49 -2.42
CA ALA A 92 -7.32 -3.80 -1.83
C ALA A 92 -8.14 -3.69 -0.53
N SER A 93 -7.85 -2.71 0.33
CA SER A 93 -8.63 -2.46 1.54
C SER A 93 -10.08 -2.12 1.21
N ASN A 94 -10.30 -1.23 0.24
CA ASN A 94 -11.65 -0.86 -0.21
C ASN A 94 -12.42 -2.06 -0.79
N ILE A 95 -11.74 -2.91 -1.58
CA ILE A 95 -12.34 -4.15 -2.12
C ILE A 95 -12.82 -5.03 -0.97
N LEU A 96 -11.96 -5.28 0.03
CA LEU A 96 -12.30 -6.15 1.16
C LEU A 96 -13.43 -5.57 2.02
N GLU A 97 -13.43 -4.27 2.29
CA GLU A 97 -14.54 -3.60 2.99
C GLU A 97 -15.86 -3.73 2.22
N GLY A 98 -15.82 -3.49 0.91
CA GLY A 98 -16.99 -3.61 0.05
C GLY A 98 -17.52 -5.05 -0.04
N VAL A 99 -16.64 -6.05 -0.07
CA VAL A 99 -17.05 -7.46 0.04
C VAL A 99 -17.65 -7.73 1.42
N ARG A 100 -17.05 -7.20 2.49
CA ARG A 100 -17.52 -7.41 3.86
C ARG A 100 -18.93 -6.86 4.10
N CYS A 101 -19.27 -5.73 3.50
CA CYS A 101 -20.57 -5.09 3.65
C CYS A 101 -21.59 -5.52 2.57
N GLY A 102 -21.19 -6.34 1.60
CA GLY A 102 -22.04 -6.81 0.50
C GLY A 102 -22.23 -5.79 -0.62
N GLU A 103 -21.42 -4.73 -0.67
CA GLU A 103 -21.39 -3.76 -1.79
C GLU A 103 -20.84 -4.41 -3.06
N TYR A 104 -19.80 -5.24 -2.93
CA TYR A 104 -19.18 -5.93 -4.07
C TYR A 104 -19.56 -7.41 -4.11
N THR A 105 -20.25 -7.78 -5.19
CA THR A 105 -20.76 -9.13 -5.47
C THR A 105 -20.47 -9.51 -6.93
N ASN A 106 -20.59 -10.78 -7.26
CA ASN A 106 -20.61 -11.24 -8.64
C ASN A 106 -21.86 -10.73 -9.38
N PRO A 107 -21.89 -10.76 -10.73
CA PRO A 107 -23.06 -10.35 -11.50
C PRO A 107 -24.36 -11.11 -11.18
N ASP A 108 -24.25 -12.33 -10.65
CA ASP A 108 -25.37 -13.15 -10.19
C ASP A 108 -25.80 -12.86 -8.74
N GLY A 109 -25.15 -11.90 -8.07
CA GLY A 109 -25.39 -11.52 -6.68
C GLY A 109 -24.67 -12.39 -5.64
N SER A 110 -23.89 -13.40 -6.05
CA SER A 110 -23.09 -14.20 -5.10
C SER A 110 -21.88 -13.42 -4.56
N PRO A 111 -21.35 -13.76 -3.36
CA PRO A 111 -20.16 -13.10 -2.83
C PRO A 111 -18.93 -13.30 -3.72
N LEU A 112 -18.06 -12.29 -3.81
CA LEU A 112 -16.76 -12.43 -4.44
C LEU A 112 -15.89 -13.44 -3.67
N GLN A 113 -15.19 -14.32 -4.39
CA GLN A 113 -14.36 -15.37 -3.78
C GLN A 113 -12.90 -14.93 -3.67
N ILE A 114 -12.48 -14.58 -2.45
CA ILE A 114 -11.11 -14.15 -2.14
C ILE A 114 -10.55 -15.09 -1.06
N ALA A 115 -9.45 -15.79 -1.33
CA ALA A 115 -8.80 -16.67 -0.36
C ALA A 115 -7.91 -15.92 0.62
N PHE A 116 -7.16 -14.93 0.12
CA PHE A 116 -6.20 -14.17 0.90
C PHE A 116 -6.00 -12.74 0.38
N SER A 117 -5.48 -11.88 1.24
CA SER A 117 -4.94 -10.58 0.88
C SER A 117 -3.58 -10.35 1.54
N VAL A 118 -2.57 -10.08 0.72
CA VAL A 118 -1.24 -9.67 1.19
C VAL A 118 -1.02 -8.22 0.80
N ALA A 119 -0.90 -7.35 1.80
CA ALA A 119 -0.63 -5.93 1.62
C ALA A 119 0.78 -5.59 2.07
N ILE A 120 1.55 -4.94 1.20
CA ILE A 120 2.87 -4.40 1.50
C ILE A 120 2.73 -2.88 1.61
N ALA A 121 3.17 -2.31 2.71
CA ALA A 121 3.13 -0.87 2.95
C ALA A 121 1.72 -0.23 2.91
N ASN A 122 0.73 -0.87 3.54
CA ASN A 122 -0.66 -0.40 3.51
C ASN A 122 -0.85 0.99 4.19
N PRO A 123 -1.25 2.04 3.45
CA PRO A 123 -1.44 3.39 4.00
C PRO A 123 -2.63 3.52 4.95
N VAL A 124 -3.53 2.54 4.97
CA VAL A 124 -4.71 2.47 5.85
C VAL A 124 -4.65 1.31 6.84
N ARG A 125 -3.45 0.79 7.11
CA ARG A 125 -3.23 -0.30 8.07
C ARG A 125 -3.76 0.05 9.48
N PRO A 126 -4.49 -0.84 10.16
CA PRO A 126 -5.04 -0.59 11.48
C PRO A 126 -3.94 -0.67 12.55
N PRO A 127 -4.17 -0.07 13.73
CA PRO A 127 -3.17 -0.03 14.78
C PRO A 127 -2.81 -1.43 15.28
N GLY A 128 -1.51 -1.69 15.45
CA GLY A 128 -0.99 -2.96 16.01
C GLY A 128 -1.12 -4.18 15.10
N VAL A 129 -1.62 -4.04 13.88
CA VAL A 129 -1.70 -5.15 12.92
C VAL A 129 -0.51 -5.07 11.97
N SER A 130 0.41 -6.02 12.07
CA SER A 130 1.52 -6.21 11.11
C SER A 130 2.08 -7.61 11.26
N VAL A 131 2.64 -8.17 10.20
CA VAL A 131 3.36 -9.45 10.29
C VAL A 131 4.47 -9.35 11.33
N ASN A 132 4.59 -10.37 12.18
CA ASN A 132 5.54 -10.46 13.30
C ASN A 132 5.43 -9.31 14.34
N ASP A 133 4.27 -8.67 14.44
CA ASP A 133 3.99 -7.59 15.41
C ASP A 133 5.03 -6.46 15.36
N LEU A 134 5.62 -6.22 14.18
CA LEU A 134 6.69 -5.24 14.00
C LEU A 134 6.22 -3.81 14.29
N CYS A 135 4.99 -3.48 13.95
CA CYS A 135 4.40 -2.17 14.21
C CYS A 135 3.60 -2.17 15.52
N PRO A 136 4.00 -1.39 16.54
CA PRO A 136 3.29 -1.34 17.81
C PRO A 136 1.88 -0.71 17.69
N PRO A 137 0.97 -0.95 18.67
CA PRO A 137 -0.42 -0.49 18.63
C PRO A 137 -0.67 1.02 18.54
N HIS A 138 0.34 1.85 18.81
CA HIS A 138 0.22 3.31 18.69
C HIS A 138 0.52 3.82 17.28
N LEU A 139 1.01 2.96 16.38
CA LEU A 139 1.31 3.28 14.99
C LEU A 139 0.28 2.65 14.06
N TYR A 140 -0.19 3.42 13.09
CA TYR A 140 -1.13 2.98 12.05
C TYR A 140 -0.93 3.77 10.76
N GLY A 141 -1.63 3.37 9.71
CA GLY A 141 -1.54 3.98 8.38
C GLY A 141 -1.68 5.50 8.41
N LEU A 142 -0.89 6.20 7.60
CA LEU A 142 -0.90 7.66 7.51
C LEU A 142 -2.25 8.19 7.01
N HIS A 143 -2.87 7.47 6.07
CA HIS A 143 -4.20 7.78 5.51
C HIS A 143 -5.36 7.30 6.40
N GLY A 144 -5.07 6.90 7.64
CA GLY A 144 -6.08 6.45 8.59
C GLY A 144 -6.08 4.93 8.74
N ARG A 145 -7.28 4.36 8.88
CA ARG A 145 -7.49 2.95 9.19
C ARG A 145 -8.62 2.43 8.31
N HIS A 146 -8.41 1.28 7.71
CA HIS A 146 -9.47 0.55 7.04
C HIS A 146 -10.49 0.03 8.08
N GLY A 147 -11.71 -0.20 7.62
CA GLY A 147 -12.79 -0.86 8.33
C GLY A 147 -12.57 -2.38 8.44
N PRO A 148 -13.58 -3.12 8.93
CA PRO A 148 -13.48 -4.57 9.04
C PRO A 148 -13.44 -5.25 7.66
N PHE A 149 -12.63 -6.29 7.54
CA PHE A 149 -12.57 -7.17 6.37
C PHE A 149 -13.41 -8.46 6.58
N PRO A 150 -13.66 -9.27 5.53
CA PRO A 150 -14.31 -10.58 5.66
C PRO A 150 -13.51 -11.49 6.59
N GLY A 151 -14.22 -12.20 7.49
CA GLY A 151 -13.57 -12.99 8.55
C GLY A 151 -12.94 -14.30 8.08
N ASP A 152 -13.20 -14.68 6.84
CA ASP A 152 -12.73 -15.90 6.16
C ASP A 152 -11.55 -15.64 5.20
N VAL A 153 -11.16 -14.37 4.99
CA VAL A 153 -9.99 -14.01 4.18
C VAL A 153 -8.73 -14.00 5.05
N ASP A 154 -7.69 -14.74 4.66
CA ASP A 154 -6.36 -14.65 5.30
C ASP A 154 -5.67 -13.35 4.90
N VAL A 155 -5.54 -12.42 5.86
CA VAL A 155 -4.98 -11.08 5.61
C VAL A 155 -3.61 -10.93 6.27
N ARG A 156 -2.61 -10.50 5.48
CA ARG A 156 -1.25 -10.20 5.95
C ARG A 156 -0.84 -8.78 5.62
N GLU A 157 -0.47 -8.04 6.67
CA GLU A 157 -0.05 -6.64 6.61
C GLU A 157 1.48 -6.54 6.81
N TYR A 158 2.23 -6.44 5.71
CA TYR A 158 3.68 -6.23 5.74
C TYR A 158 3.98 -4.74 5.90
N ALA A 159 4.44 -4.38 7.09
CA ALA A 159 4.61 -2.99 7.50
C ALA A 159 5.97 -2.79 8.16
N ASN A 160 6.81 -1.96 7.55
CA ASN A 160 8.06 -1.52 8.16
C ASN A 160 7.77 -0.43 9.21
N PRO A 161 8.23 -0.56 10.47
CA PRO A 161 8.04 0.48 11.49
C PRO A 161 8.70 1.82 11.15
N GLY A 162 9.72 1.83 10.29
CA GLY A 162 10.35 3.05 9.77
C GLY A 162 9.60 3.69 8.60
N ASP A 163 8.63 3.00 8.01
CA ASP A 163 7.83 3.48 6.88
C ASP A 163 6.66 4.33 7.38
N ILE A 164 6.82 5.65 7.26
CA ILE A 164 5.85 6.61 7.77
C ILE A 164 4.47 6.50 7.12
N ILE A 165 4.36 5.90 5.93
CA ILE A 165 3.07 5.68 5.26
C ILE A 165 2.21 4.66 6.00
N THR A 166 2.83 3.65 6.62
CA THR A 166 2.14 2.54 7.29
C THR A 166 2.19 2.65 8.81
N ALA A 167 3.20 3.36 9.34
CA ALA A 167 3.57 3.36 10.75
C ALA A 167 3.70 4.78 11.30
N SER A 168 2.61 5.56 11.21
CA SER A 168 2.54 6.92 11.74
C SER A 168 1.80 6.97 13.08
N ALA A 169 2.34 7.73 14.04
CA ALA A 169 1.65 8.06 15.28
C ALA A 169 0.36 8.87 15.03
N ALA A 170 -0.59 8.78 15.96
CA ALA A 170 -1.90 9.44 15.83
C ALA A 170 -1.81 10.98 15.73
N ASP A 171 -0.82 11.57 16.41
CA ASP A 171 -0.59 13.00 16.48
C ASP A 171 0.56 13.47 15.57
N SER A 172 0.96 12.63 14.59
CA SER A 172 1.96 12.99 13.59
C SER A 172 1.50 14.22 12.79
N PRO A 173 2.34 15.27 12.65
CA PRO A 173 1.98 16.45 11.85
C PRO A 173 1.79 16.10 10.37
N LEU A 174 2.35 14.99 9.89
CA LEU A 174 2.16 14.54 8.51
C LEU A 174 0.71 14.19 8.20
N ARG A 175 -0.11 13.86 9.20
CA ARG A 175 -1.55 13.62 9.01
C ARG A 175 -2.32 14.90 8.68
N LEU A 176 -1.83 16.06 9.11
CA LEU A 176 -2.44 17.35 8.76
C LEU A 176 -2.04 17.78 7.34
N ILE A 177 -0.83 17.39 6.93
CA ILE A 177 -0.31 17.63 5.58
C ILE A 177 -1.00 16.70 4.59
N ASP A 178 -1.20 15.43 4.93
CA ASP A 178 -1.93 14.40 4.16
C ASP A 178 -3.32 14.86 3.67
N VAL A 179 -4.04 15.64 4.48
CA VAL A 179 -5.39 16.16 4.15
C VAL A 179 -5.36 17.33 3.14
N GLY A 180 -4.23 18.04 3.01
CA GLY A 180 -4.09 19.21 2.12
C GLY A 180 -3.14 19.02 0.93
N ILE A 181 -2.18 18.09 1.06
CA ILE A 181 -1.13 17.73 0.12
C ILE A 181 -0.94 16.21 0.32
N SER A 182 -1.42 15.40 -0.62
CA SER A 182 -1.31 13.94 -0.51
C SER A 182 0.14 13.53 -0.18
N PRO A 183 0.43 12.57 0.70
CA PRO A 183 1.79 12.05 0.90
C PRO A 183 2.32 11.40 -0.38
N PHE A 184 1.44 11.00 -1.29
CA PHE A 184 1.84 10.59 -2.63
C PHE A 184 2.42 11.75 -3.46
N SER A 185 2.24 13.00 -3.01
CA SER A 185 2.92 14.19 -3.52
C SER A 185 4.44 14.19 -3.32
N PHE A 186 4.97 13.32 -2.46
CA PHE A 186 6.40 13.08 -2.39
C PHE A 186 6.93 12.35 -3.65
N VAL A 187 6.16 11.44 -4.26
CA VAL A 187 6.47 10.84 -5.58
C VAL A 187 6.18 11.83 -6.72
N GLU A 188 5.24 12.76 -6.52
CA GLU A 188 4.98 13.88 -7.45
C GLU A 188 6.14 14.90 -7.55
N GLY A 189 7.13 14.82 -6.66
CA GLY A 189 8.27 15.74 -6.55
C GLY A 189 9.15 15.88 -7.81
N ALA A 190 8.93 15.05 -8.84
CA ALA A 190 9.66 15.15 -10.09
C ALA A 190 9.16 16.24 -11.06
N ARG A 191 7.89 16.71 -11.00
CA ARG A 191 7.38 17.63 -12.07
C ARG A 191 6.39 18.75 -11.71
N ILE A 192 5.81 18.85 -10.50
CA ILE A 192 4.96 20.02 -10.12
C ILE A 192 5.77 21.18 -9.54
N GLY A 193 7.10 21.10 -9.60
CA GLY A 193 7.97 21.80 -8.67
C GLY A 193 8.16 20.93 -7.44
N ASN A 194 9.38 20.95 -6.91
CA ASN A 194 9.72 20.24 -5.69
C ASN A 194 8.71 20.64 -4.59
N LEU A 195 7.76 19.78 -4.22
CA LEU A 195 6.78 20.03 -3.14
C LEU A 195 7.39 19.75 -1.76
N THR A 196 8.54 19.07 -1.74
CA THR A 196 9.37 18.84 -0.55
C THR A 196 9.59 20.10 0.29
N PRO A 197 9.94 21.28 -0.27
CA PRO A 197 10.09 22.52 0.50
C PRO A 197 8.77 23.02 1.10
N LEU A 198 7.62 22.81 0.45
CA LEU A 198 6.31 23.18 1.02
C LEU A 198 5.96 22.29 2.21
N ILE A 199 6.28 21.00 2.13
CA ILE A 199 6.07 20.05 3.22
C ILE A 199 6.99 20.39 4.40
N PHE A 200 8.28 20.65 4.14
CA PHE A 200 9.19 21.10 5.18
C PHE A 200 8.80 22.46 5.78
N ASP A 201 8.27 23.38 4.98
CA ASP A 201 7.74 24.67 5.47
C ASP A 201 6.51 24.46 6.35
N GLU A 202 5.58 23.59 5.97
CA GLU A 202 4.39 23.30 6.80
C GLU A 202 4.75 22.56 8.10
N LEU A 203 5.70 21.60 8.04
CA LEU A 203 6.27 20.97 9.24
C LEU A 203 6.94 22.00 10.14
N LEU A 204 7.68 22.96 9.57
CA LEU A 204 8.32 24.02 10.33
C LEU A 204 7.29 24.96 10.95
N ARG A 205 6.26 25.39 10.21
CA ARG A 205 5.15 26.18 10.75
C ARG A 205 4.45 25.46 11.90
N TRP A 206 4.24 24.16 11.77
CA TRP A 206 3.68 23.34 12.84
C TRP A 206 4.57 23.29 14.07
N LEU A 207 5.89 23.11 13.90
CA LEU A 207 6.87 23.20 14.98
C LEU A 207 6.79 24.57 15.67
N MET A 208 6.73 25.66 14.90
CA MET A 208 6.73 27.04 15.43
C MET A 208 5.48 27.41 16.24
N ARG A 209 4.38 26.63 16.18
CA ARG A 209 3.19 26.85 17.03
C ARG A 209 3.44 26.54 18.51
N ASP A 210 4.28 25.54 18.79
CA ASP A 210 4.71 25.16 20.14
C ASP A 210 6.07 24.43 20.06
N PRO A 211 7.19 25.17 19.96
CA PRO A 211 8.49 24.55 19.71
C PRO A 211 8.90 23.51 20.76
N ALA A 212 8.60 23.77 22.03
CA ALA A 212 8.95 22.88 23.13
C ALA A 212 8.13 21.59 23.10
N GLY A 213 6.81 21.68 22.84
CA GLY A 213 5.93 20.52 22.74
C GLY A 213 6.05 19.74 21.42
N ASN A 214 6.59 20.37 20.36
CA ASN A 214 6.58 19.81 19.00
C ASN A 214 7.93 19.29 18.51
N VAL A 215 9.06 19.63 19.14
CA VAL A 215 10.41 19.30 18.64
C VAL A 215 10.60 17.80 18.34
N HIS A 216 10.12 16.93 19.22
CA HIS A 216 10.27 15.48 19.03
C HIS A 216 9.44 14.97 17.85
N ARG A 217 8.16 15.36 17.79
CA ARG A 217 7.21 14.98 16.74
C ARG A 217 7.63 15.52 15.37
N TYR A 218 8.16 16.73 15.34
CA TYR A 218 8.76 17.31 14.14
C TYR A 218 9.96 16.48 13.67
N ALA A 219 10.89 16.13 14.57
CA ALA A 219 12.06 15.34 14.23
C ALA A 219 11.69 13.92 13.73
N GLU A 220 10.64 13.31 14.28
CA GLU A 220 10.09 12.03 13.78
C GLU A 220 9.48 12.18 12.40
N ALA A 221 8.64 13.19 12.18
CA ALA A 221 8.05 13.46 10.88
C ALA A 221 9.12 13.74 9.80
N VAL A 222 10.12 14.57 10.10
CA VAL A 222 11.25 14.85 9.20
C VAL A 222 12.02 13.59 8.85
N ARG A 223 12.37 12.75 9.85
CA ARG A 223 13.04 11.47 9.59
C ARG A 223 12.18 10.54 8.73
N GLY A 224 10.88 10.48 8.98
CA GLY A 224 9.94 9.72 8.17
C GLY A 224 9.89 10.20 6.72
N VAL A 225 9.81 11.51 6.49
CA VAL A 225 9.85 12.11 5.15
C VAL A 225 11.16 11.81 4.43
N ILE A 226 12.31 11.97 5.11
CA ILE A 226 13.61 11.63 4.52
C ILE A 226 13.66 10.14 4.17
N GLY A 227 13.18 9.26 5.06
CA GLY A 227 13.11 7.82 4.81
C GLY A 227 12.22 7.46 3.63
N TYR A 228 11.10 8.15 3.45
CA TYR A 228 10.21 7.99 2.31
C TYR A 228 10.85 8.47 0.99
N LEU A 229 11.51 9.62 1.00
CA LEU A 229 12.14 10.23 -0.18
C LEU A 229 13.48 9.56 -0.55
N THR A 230 14.07 8.80 0.36
CA THR A 230 15.28 8.03 0.08
C THR A 230 14.94 6.99 -1.00
N PRO A 231 15.70 6.92 -2.09
CA PRO A 231 15.42 5.98 -3.17
C PRO A 231 15.66 4.54 -2.73
N TRP A 232 15.17 3.60 -3.53
CA TRP A 232 15.51 2.19 -3.40
C TRP A 232 17.04 2.00 -3.50
N PRO A 233 17.65 1.07 -2.73
CA PRO A 233 17.01 0.11 -1.84
C PRO A 233 16.73 0.59 -0.42
N ASP A 234 17.37 1.68 0.03
CA ASP A 234 17.42 2.04 1.45
C ASP A 234 16.21 2.85 1.95
N GLY A 235 15.35 3.31 1.03
CA GLY A 235 14.13 4.03 1.36
C GLY A 235 13.15 3.21 2.19
N GLN A 236 12.67 3.77 3.30
CA GLN A 236 11.83 3.04 4.26
C GLN A 236 10.52 2.52 3.64
N HIS A 237 10.01 3.21 2.63
CA HIS A 237 8.79 2.83 1.90
C HIS A 237 9.04 1.83 0.76
N VAL A 238 10.27 1.74 0.26
CA VAL A 238 10.63 0.92 -0.91
C VAL A 238 11.55 -0.25 -0.59
N LEU A 239 12.01 -0.37 0.67
CA LEU A 239 13.02 -1.36 1.07
C LEU A 239 12.55 -2.82 1.06
N TYR A 240 11.25 -3.08 0.90
CA TYR A 240 10.66 -4.40 1.10
C TYR A 240 11.25 -5.47 0.15
N SER A 241 11.67 -5.10 -1.06
CA SER A 241 12.35 -5.99 -2.00
C SER A 241 13.88 -5.93 -1.93
N GLY A 242 14.46 -5.00 -1.16
CA GLY A 242 15.90 -4.78 -1.08
C GLY A 242 16.55 -5.22 0.24
N HIS A 243 15.75 -5.34 1.32
CA HIS A 243 16.26 -5.62 2.66
C HIS A 243 15.58 -6.84 3.29
N THR A 244 16.33 -7.52 4.16
CA THR A 244 15.82 -8.61 4.99
C THR A 244 14.74 -8.11 5.95
N MET A 245 13.70 -8.91 6.14
CA MET A 245 12.65 -8.61 7.10
C MET A 245 13.18 -8.79 8.53
N PRO A 246 12.92 -7.85 9.46
CA PRO A 246 13.34 -8.00 10.85
C PRO A 246 12.84 -9.31 11.47
N GLY A 247 13.75 -10.02 12.13
CA GLY A 247 13.46 -11.33 12.74
C GLY A 247 13.52 -12.52 11.77
N THR A 248 13.89 -12.31 10.51
CA THR A 248 14.06 -13.38 9.51
C THR A 248 15.42 -13.27 8.82
N ASP A 249 15.73 -14.22 7.93
CA ASP A 249 16.91 -14.25 7.06
C ASP A 249 16.57 -14.02 5.58
N VAL A 250 15.31 -13.68 5.28
CA VAL A 250 14.79 -13.47 3.91
C VAL A 250 14.25 -12.06 3.71
N LEU A 251 14.16 -11.61 2.46
CA LEU A 251 13.54 -10.33 2.10
C LEU A 251 12.06 -10.31 2.49
N TRP A 252 11.48 -9.12 2.70
CA TRP A 252 10.03 -8.99 2.99
C TRP A 252 9.18 -9.62 1.89
N THR A 253 9.53 -9.37 0.62
CA THR A 253 8.83 -9.96 -0.53
C THR A 253 9.00 -11.48 -0.62
N THR A 254 10.14 -12.01 -0.18
CA THR A 254 10.38 -13.46 -0.10
C THR A 254 9.54 -14.09 1.00
N HIS A 255 9.47 -13.48 2.18
CA HIS A 255 8.62 -13.92 3.28
C HIS A 255 7.13 -13.90 2.88
N ALA A 256 6.70 -12.85 2.17
CA ALA A 256 5.35 -12.78 1.60
C ALA A 256 5.05 -13.94 0.64
N ALA A 257 5.98 -14.25 -0.26
CA ALA A 257 5.81 -15.37 -1.20
C ALA A 257 5.79 -16.73 -0.49
N GLN A 258 6.64 -16.94 0.52
CA GLN A 258 6.65 -18.14 1.34
C GLN A 258 5.31 -18.35 2.05
N HIS A 259 4.78 -17.30 2.70
CA HIS A 259 3.46 -17.35 3.33
C HIS A 259 2.37 -17.79 2.34
N ILE A 260 2.33 -17.20 1.15
CA ILE A 260 1.35 -17.54 0.11
C ILE A 260 1.51 -19.01 -0.33
N ASN A 261 2.73 -19.44 -0.64
CA ASN A 261 3.01 -20.81 -1.08
C ASN A 261 2.71 -21.87 -0.01
N GLU A 262 2.90 -21.57 1.27
CA GLU A 262 2.72 -22.54 2.36
C GLU A 262 1.26 -22.67 2.80
N ASN A 263 0.50 -21.58 2.80
CA ASN A 263 -0.86 -21.55 3.38
C ASN A 263 -1.95 -21.66 2.31
N HIS A 264 -1.65 -21.23 1.10
CA HIS A 264 -2.54 -21.35 -0.06
C HIS A 264 -1.91 -22.32 -1.06
N GLY A 265 -1.15 -23.27 -0.49
CA GLY A 265 -0.23 -24.36 -0.92
C GLY A 265 -0.83 -25.69 -1.37
#